data_AF-H5TG59-F1
#
_entry.id   AF-H5TG59-F1
#
_cell.length_a   1.000
_cell.length_b   1.000
_cell.length_c   1.000
_cell.angle_alpha   90.00
_cell.angle_beta   90.00
_cell.angle_gamma   90.00
#
_symmetry.space_group_name_H-M   'P 1'
#
loop_
_entity.id
_entity.type
_entity.pdbx_description
1 polymer ?
#
loop_
_entity_poly.entity_id
_entity_poly.type
_entity_poly.pdbx_seq_one_letter_code
_entity_poly.pdbx_strand_id
1 'polypeptide(L)'
;MALEASGTVADGSTERWRDRKRYLWLIGLIVPSFAFIAIGGYELTGWSVFLWTGPIVVLGVVPAIDFCIGFDPTNPPDDVIEELENDKYYRYVTFAFLPVQYAGFIWAMYLIATGDWPVIDKVGLAVTLGFIGGIGINTAHELGHKKESHERWLSKIALAQSFYGHFYIEHNRGHHVRVATPEDPASSRLGENFYRFWFRTVFGSLRSAWQVEAKRYRRRNTHPFHIGNDVLNAWLMTIALWAALTIWLGVGILPYLVLQAVVGFSLLEVVNYLEHYGMLRQQTTSGRYERVLPMHSWNSNNIATNVLLYHLQRHSDHHANPTRRYQTLRDYRESPSLPTGYAGMILLALFPPLWRRVMDHRVVEHFDGDVRLANVAPGKLDRLTRRFGLPADAVLDESPLEDTTPGACDDDVPAARCPGCGYTYEVAVGNELEGFAAGTAWKDIPDDWTCPDCGVREKVDFIPLTETSA
;
A
#
# COMPACT_ATOMS: atom_id res chain seq x y z
N MET A 1 12.78 -17.24 13.92
CA MET A 1 11.72 -18.25 13.73
C MET A 1 11.46 -18.37 12.24
N ALA A 2 11.43 -19.58 11.67
CA ALA A 2 11.12 -19.75 10.24
C ALA A 2 9.63 -19.42 10.03
N LEU A 3 9.31 -18.55 9.07
CA LEU A 3 7.92 -18.21 8.72
C LEU A 3 7.28 -19.41 8.03
N GLU A 4 6.17 -19.91 8.54
CA GLU A 4 5.44 -21.04 7.93
C GLU A 4 4.33 -20.52 7.00
N ALA A 5 4.55 -20.62 5.68
CA ALA A 5 3.51 -20.33 4.69
C ALA A 5 2.35 -21.33 4.84
N SER A 6 1.11 -20.84 4.86
CA SER A 6 -0.09 -21.71 4.91
C SER A 6 -0.35 -22.36 3.54
N GLY A 7 -0.84 -23.61 3.50
CA GLY A 7 -1.49 -24.16 2.30
C GLY A 7 -0.64 -24.35 1.03
N THR A 8 0.68 -24.55 1.13
CA THR A 8 1.51 -24.96 -0.03
C THR A 8 1.36 -26.45 -0.34
N VAL A 9 1.57 -26.83 -1.60
CA VAL A 9 1.74 -28.25 -1.99
C VAL A 9 3.00 -28.77 -1.28
N ALA A 10 2.92 -29.93 -0.64
CA ALA A 10 4.04 -30.48 0.13
C ALA A 10 5.27 -30.74 -0.75
N ASP A 11 6.46 -30.43 -0.23
CA ASP A 11 7.73 -30.71 -0.89
C ASP A 11 7.82 -32.19 -1.31
N GLY A 12 8.11 -32.43 -2.59
CA GLY A 12 8.22 -33.78 -3.17
C GLY A 12 6.93 -34.35 -3.78
N SER A 13 5.85 -33.58 -3.88
CA SER A 13 4.65 -34.02 -4.62
C SER A 13 4.89 -34.07 -6.15
N THR A 14 4.23 -35.00 -6.82
CA THR A 14 4.21 -35.08 -8.30
C THR A 14 3.05 -34.29 -8.93
N GLU A 15 2.25 -33.58 -8.14
CA GLU A 15 1.15 -32.77 -8.67
C GLU A 15 1.69 -31.46 -9.26
N ARG A 16 1.44 -31.25 -10.56
CA ARG A 16 1.78 -29.98 -11.21
C ARG A 16 0.79 -28.92 -10.77
N TRP A 17 1.25 -27.96 -9.97
CA TRP A 17 0.45 -26.84 -9.52
C TRP A 17 -0.10 -26.03 -10.71
N ARG A 18 -1.34 -25.54 -10.58
CA ARG A 18 -2.01 -24.68 -11.57
C ARG A 18 -2.71 -23.53 -10.87
N ASP A 19 -2.51 -22.30 -11.37
CA ASP A 19 -3.29 -21.15 -10.91
C ASP A 19 -4.75 -21.28 -11.38
N ARG A 20 -5.62 -21.78 -10.51
CA ARG A 20 -7.07 -21.89 -10.76
C ARG A 20 -7.76 -20.52 -10.86
N LYS A 21 -7.12 -19.44 -10.39
CA LYS A 21 -7.65 -18.08 -10.41
C LYS A 21 -7.13 -17.24 -11.56
N ARG A 22 -6.26 -17.78 -12.42
CA ARG A 22 -5.60 -17.01 -13.50
C ARG A 22 -6.56 -16.10 -14.25
N TYR A 23 -7.70 -16.60 -14.71
CA TYR A 23 -8.65 -15.80 -15.48
C TYR A 23 -9.57 -14.92 -14.62
N LEU A 24 -9.68 -15.19 -13.31
CA LEU A 24 -10.45 -14.36 -12.39
C LEU A 24 -9.81 -12.98 -12.24
N TRP A 25 -8.50 -12.81 -12.45
CA TRP A 25 -7.85 -11.50 -12.38
C TRP A 25 -8.45 -10.44 -13.32
N LEU A 26 -9.10 -10.85 -14.42
CA LEU A 26 -9.84 -9.93 -15.29
C LEU A 26 -11.06 -9.29 -14.61
N ILE A 27 -11.58 -9.89 -13.53
CA ILE A 27 -12.65 -9.31 -12.70
C ILE A 27 -12.16 -8.00 -12.05
N GLY A 28 -10.85 -7.83 -11.84
CA GLY A 28 -10.27 -6.54 -11.41
C GLY A 28 -10.59 -5.38 -12.37
N LEU A 29 -10.87 -5.67 -13.66
CA LEU A 29 -11.28 -4.66 -14.65
C LEU A 29 -12.76 -4.25 -14.55
N ILE A 30 -13.56 -4.88 -13.69
CA ILE A 30 -14.93 -4.43 -13.40
C ILE A 30 -14.92 -3.06 -12.73
N VAL A 31 -13.98 -2.82 -11.80
CA VAL A 31 -13.88 -1.54 -11.08
C VAL A 31 -13.63 -0.34 -12.00
N PRO A 32 -12.61 -0.32 -12.88
CA PRO A 32 -12.41 0.80 -13.80
C PRO A 32 -13.57 0.92 -14.80
N SER A 33 -14.37 -0.15 -14.97
CA SER A 33 -15.58 -0.13 -15.80
C SER A 33 -16.81 0.47 -15.11
N PHE A 34 -16.75 0.79 -13.80
CA PHE A 34 -17.91 1.34 -13.07
C PHE A 34 -18.46 2.63 -13.67
N ALA A 35 -17.63 3.49 -14.27
CA ALA A 35 -18.12 4.69 -14.94
C ALA A 35 -19.07 4.34 -16.09
N PHE A 36 -18.71 3.34 -16.91
CA PHE A 36 -19.53 2.88 -18.03
C PHE A 36 -20.81 2.18 -17.56
N ILE A 37 -20.71 1.38 -16.50
CA ILE A 37 -21.87 0.71 -15.89
C ILE A 37 -22.84 1.75 -15.31
N ALA A 38 -22.32 2.77 -14.62
CA ALA A 38 -23.10 3.84 -14.04
C ALA A 38 -23.84 4.66 -15.10
N ILE A 39 -23.11 5.11 -16.13
CA ILE A 39 -23.67 5.92 -17.21
C ILE A 39 -24.65 5.07 -18.04
N GLY A 40 -24.26 3.87 -18.46
CA GLY A 40 -25.12 2.98 -19.25
C GLY A 40 -26.40 2.58 -18.51
N GLY A 41 -26.30 2.28 -17.21
CA GLY A 41 -27.47 1.98 -16.38
C GLY A 41 -28.41 3.16 -16.26
N TYR A 42 -27.87 4.37 -16.08
CA TYR A 42 -28.67 5.61 -16.08
C TYR A 42 -29.35 5.85 -17.42
N GLU A 43 -28.62 5.78 -18.55
CA GLU A 43 -29.17 6.02 -19.89
C GLU A 43 -30.27 5.01 -20.28
N LEU A 44 -30.14 3.74 -19.85
CA LEU A 44 -31.12 2.70 -20.16
C LEU A 44 -32.41 2.79 -19.32
N THR A 45 -32.36 3.38 -18.13
CA THR A 45 -33.46 3.30 -17.15
C THR A 45 -34.00 4.66 -16.70
N GLY A 46 -33.22 5.72 -16.86
CA GLY A 46 -33.45 7.04 -16.26
C GLY A 46 -33.27 7.07 -14.73
N TRP A 47 -32.73 6.02 -14.11
CA TRP A 47 -32.62 5.93 -12.66
C TRP A 47 -31.28 6.47 -12.16
N SER A 48 -31.33 7.59 -11.44
CA SER A 48 -30.17 8.24 -10.81
C SER A 48 -29.34 7.32 -9.90
N VAL A 49 -29.93 6.24 -9.36
CA VAL A 49 -29.23 5.28 -8.49
C VAL A 49 -28.02 4.63 -9.17
N PHE A 50 -28.04 4.44 -10.49
CA PHE A 50 -26.90 3.87 -11.23
C PHE A 50 -25.67 4.77 -11.19
N LEU A 51 -25.84 6.09 -11.06
CA LEU A 51 -24.71 7.02 -10.94
C LEU A 51 -23.93 6.82 -9.63
N TRP A 52 -24.54 6.15 -8.64
CA TRP A 52 -23.93 5.77 -7.36
C TRP A 52 -23.34 4.34 -7.37
N THR A 53 -23.06 3.78 -8.54
CA THR A 53 -22.52 2.40 -8.70
C THR A 53 -21.31 2.15 -7.81
N GLY A 54 -20.35 3.07 -7.73
CA GLY A 54 -19.12 2.89 -6.94
C GLY A 54 -19.40 2.55 -5.46
N PRO A 55 -20.01 3.46 -4.68
CA PRO A 55 -20.35 3.19 -3.28
C PRO A 55 -21.33 2.02 -3.10
N ILE A 56 -22.33 1.87 -3.99
CA ILE A 56 -23.31 0.77 -3.87
C ILE A 56 -22.62 -0.59 -4.00
N VAL A 57 -21.77 -0.75 -5.03
CA VAL A 57 -21.09 -2.02 -5.27
C VAL A 57 -20.04 -2.26 -4.19
N VAL A 58 -19.17 -1.27 -3.92
CA VAL A 58 -18.04 -1.46 -3.01
C VAL A 58 -18.48 -1.58 -1.56
N LEU A 59 -19.46 -0.79 -1.09
CA LEU A 59 -19.90 -0.81 0.31
C LEU A 59 -21.15 -1.66 0.55
N GLY A 60 -21.87 -2.09 -0.48
CA GLY A 60 -23.06 -2.93 -0.35
C GLY A 60 -22.85 -4.33 -0.89
N VAL A 61 -22.60 -4.43 -2.19
CA VAL A 61 -22.54 -5.71 -2.91
C VAL A 61 -21.31 -6.54 -2.51
N VAL A 62 -20.13 -5.93 -2.48
CA VAL A 62 -18.87 -6.65 -2.16
C VAL A 62 -18.90 -7.25 -0.75
N PRO A 63 -19.25 -6.53 0.33
CA PRO A 63 -19.40 -7.13 1.66
C PRO A 63 -20.42 -8.27 1.71
N ALA A 64 -21.53 -8.16 0.97
CA ALA A 64 -22.55 -9.21 0.91
C ALA A 64 -22.02 -10.47 0.20
N ILE A 65 -21.20 -10.31 -0.85
CA ILE A 65 -20.52 -11.42 -1.52
C ILE A 65 -19.46 -12.04 -0.60
N ASP A 66 -18.65 -11.21 0.04
CA ASP A 66 -17.60 -11.66 0.97
C ASP A 66 -18.16 -12.48 2.13
N PHE A 67 -19.34 -12.11 2.64
CA PHE A 67 -20.07 -12.87 3.65
C PHE A 67 -20.53 -14.26 3.13
N CYS A 68 -20.81 -14.39 1.83
CA CYS A 68 -21.32 -15.62 1.23
C CYS A 68 -20.23 -16.59 0.73
N ILE A 69 -19.10 -16.08 0.22
CA ILE A 69 -18.10 -16.88 -0.53
C ILE A 69 -16.94 -17.40 0.36
N GLY A 70 -16.67 -16.76 1.51
CA GLY A 70 -15.67 -17.24 2.48
C GLY A 70 -14.21 -16.89 2.14
N PHE A 71 -13.27 -17.54 2.85
CA PHE A 71 -11.84 -17.24 2.84
C PHE A 71 -11.02 -18.21 1.96
N ASP A 72 -9.89 -17.76 1.43
CA ASP A 72 -8.93 -18.57 0.69
C ASP A 72 -7.50 -18.50 1.25
N PRO A 73 -7.02 -19.59 1.87
CA PRO A 73 -5.69 -19.69 2.45
C PRO A 73 -4.62 -20.23 1.46
N THR A 74 -4.91 -20.38 0.16
CA THR A 74 -3.99 -21.07 -0.76
C THR A 74 -2.78 -20.21 -1.16
N ASN A 75 -1.58 -20.77 -1.07
CA ASN A 75 -0.34 -20.10 -1.47
C ASN A 75 0.29 -20.77 -2.69
N PRO A 76 0.93 -20.01 -3.61
CA PRO A 76 1.73 -20.60 -4.67
C PRO A 76 3.01 -21.25 -4.08
N PRO A 77 3.35 -22.48 -4.51
CA PRO A 77 4.62 -23.13 -4.17
C PRO A 77 5.86 -22.31 -4.58
N ASP A 78 7.01 -22.56 -3.95
CA ASP A 78 8.26 -21.82 -4.21
C ASP A 78 8.79 -22.00 -5.64
N ASP A 79 8.65 -23.20 -6.21
CA ASP A 79 9.19 -23.59 -7.53
C ASP A 79 8.50 -22.90 -8.71
N VAL A 80 7.28 -22.36 -8.51
CA VAL A 80 6.51 -21.66 -9.56
C VAL A 80 6.54 -20.14 -9.44
N ILE A 81 7.15 -19.57 -8.40
CA ILE A 81 7.16 -18.11 -8.17
C ILE A 81 7.82 -17.39 -9.35
N GLU A 82 9.01 -17.82 -9.76
CA GLU A 82 9.77 -17.15 -10.83
C GLU A 82 9.00 -17.19 -12.16
N GLU A 83 8.35 -18.32 -12.48
CA GLU A 83 7.51 -18.45 -13.67
C GLU A 83 6.31 -17.48 -13.62
N LEU A 84 5.63 -17.41 -12.47
CA LEU A 84 4.48 -16.52 -12.26
C LEU A 84 4.86 -15.04 -12.32
N GLU A 85 6.01 -14.65 -11.77
CA GLU A 85 6.48 -13.27 -11.79
C GLU A 85 6.84 -12.78 -13.21
N ASN A 86 7.36 -13.69 -14.04
CA ASN A 86 7.74 -13.40 -15.42
C ASN A 86 6.57 -13.47 -16.41
N ASP A 87 5.42 -13.98 -16.00
CA ASP A 87 4.25 -14.12 -16.86
C ASP A 87 3.59 -12.75 -17.15
N LYS A 88 3.65 -12.37 -18.43
CA LYS A 88 3.15 -11.08 -18.92
C LYS A 88 1.64 -10.94 -18.77
N TYR A 89 0.89 -12.03 -18.68
CA TYR A 89 -0.56 -11.98 -18.51
C TYR A 89 -0.95 -11.13 -17.30
N TYR A 90 -0.33 -11.37 -16.13
CA TYR A 90 -0.65 -10.64 -14.90
C TYR A 90 -0.29 -9.15 -14.99
N ARG A 91 0.76 -8.80 -15.74
CA ARG A 91 1.16 -7.41 -16.03
C ARG A 91 0.16 -6.73 -16.97
N TYR A 92 -0.33 -7.42 -17.98
CA TYR A 92 -1.31 -6.84 -18.90
C TYR A 92 -2.66 -6.56 -18.24
N VAL A 93 -3.06 -7.34 -17.24
CA VAL A 93 -4.28 -7.07 -16.46
C VAL A 93 -4.16 -5.72 -15.74
N THR A 94 -3.05 -5.44 -15.07
CA THR A 94 -2.84 -4.15 -14.39
C THR A 94 -2.68 -2.99 -15.37
N PHE A 95 -2.02 -3.22 -16.52
CA PHE A 95 -1.91 -2.21 -17.57
C PHE A 95 -3.26 -1.86 -18.22
N ALA A 96 -4.15 -2.83 -18.38
CA ALA A 96 -5.49 -2.62 -18.95
C ALA A 96 -6.40 -1.78 -18.03
N PHE A 97 -6.12 -1.71 -16.73
CA PHE A 97 -6.88 -0.90 -15.79
C PHE A 97 -6.85 0.59 -16.15
N LEU A 98 -5.65 1.12 -16.47
CA LEU A 98 -5.43 2.55 -16.73
C LEU A 98 -6.23 3.11 -17.91
N PRO A 99 -6.19 2.53 -19.13
CA PRO A 99 -6.96 3.07 -20.25
C PRO A 99 -8.47 3.01 -19.99
N VAL A 100 -8.97 1.95 -19.32
CA VAL A 100 -10.39 1.84 -18.96
C VAL A 100 -10.78 2.91 -17.93
N GLN A 101 -9.96 3.09 -16.89
CA GLN A 101 -10.16 4.14 -15.88
C GLN A 101 -10.20 5.52 -16.52
N TYR A 102 -9.22 5.86 -17.35
CA TYR A 102 -9.12 7.19 -17.97
C TYR A 102 -10.22 7.45 -19.00
N ALA A 103 -10.59 6.45 -19.80
CA ALA A 103 -11.72 6.58 -20.72
C ALA A 103 -13.02 6.86 -19.96
N GLY A 104 -13.27 6.11 -18.88
CA GLY A 104 -14.42 6.33 -18.01
C GLY A 104 -14.40 7.68 -17.30
N PHE A 105 -13.25 8.09 -16.77
CA PHE A 105 -13.04 9.37 -16.10
C PHE A 105 -13.28 10.57 -17.01
N ILE A 106 -12.67 10.57 -18.20
CA ILE A 106 -12.82 11.65 -19.19
C ILE A 106 -14.28 11.73 -19.67
N TRP A 107 -14.90 10.59 -19.97
CA TRP A 107 -16.30 10.55 -20.41
C TRP A 107 -17.26 11.05 -19.33
N ALA A 108 -17.08 10.61 -18.09
CA ALA A 108 -17.88 11.06 -16.96
C ALA A 108 -17.72 12.57 -16.70
N MET A 109 -16.50 13.12 -16.78
CA MET A 109 -16.26 14.56 -16.65
C MET A 109 -16.93 15.35 -17.78
N TYR A 110 -16.89 14.83 -19.02
CA TYR A 110 -17.61 15.43 -20.14
C TYR A 110 -19.13 15.48 -19.87
N LEU A 111 -19.74 14.40 -19.37
CA LEU A 111 -21.17 14.38 -19.03
C LEU A 111 -21.52 15.28 -17.84
N ILE A 112 -20.66 15.37 -16.82
CA ILE A 112 -20.84 16.32 -15.70
C ILE A 112 -20.86 17.77 -16.22
N ALA A 113 -20.00 18.09 -17.19
CA ALA A 113 -19.88 19.44 -17.74
C ALA A 113 -21.03 19.80 -18.70
N THR A 114 -21.39 18.88 -19.59
CA THR A 114 -22.31 19.14 -20.72
C THR A 114 -23.73 18.65 -20.48
N GLY A 115 -23.91 17.68 -19.57
CA GLY A 115 -25.19 17.09 -19.26
C GLY A 115 -26.05 18.01 -18.40
N ASP A 116 -27.33 18.09 -18.78
CA ASP A 116 -28.38 18.75 -18.00
C ASP A 116 -28.89 17.82 -16.90
N TRP A 117 -27.99 17.49 -15.97
CA TRP A 117 -28.29 16.60 -14.84
C TRP A 117 -28.46 17.39 -13.54
N PRO A 118 -29.35 16.95 -12.64
CA PRO A 118 -29.40 17.43 -11.28
C PRO A 118 -28.01 17.35 -10.60
N VAL A 119 -27.72 18.28 -9.69
CA VAL A 119 -26.44 18.30 -8.97
C VAL A 119 -26.17 16.98 -8.24
N ILE A 120 -27.21 16.34 -7.69
CA ILE A 120 -27.08 15.06 -6.98
C ILE A 120 -26.57 13.93 -7.89
N ASP A 121 -26.92 13.96 -9.17
CA ASP A 121 -26.52 12.97 -10.17
C ASP A 121 -25.05 13.16 -10.57
N LYS A 122 -24.65 14.42 -10.75
CA LYS A 122 -23.24 14.80 -10.97
C LYS A 122 -22.37 14.42 -9.75
N VAL A 123 -22.87 14.65 -8.54
CA VAL A 123 -22.22 14.23 -7.29
C VAL A 123 -22.11 12.71 -7.22
N GLY A 124 -23.18 11.97 -7.51
CA GLY A 124 -23.17 10.51 -7.53
C GLY A 124 -22.09 9.95 -8.46
N LEU A 125 -22.05 10.45 -9.69
CA LEU A 125 -21.03 10.04 -10.66
C LEU A 125 -19.61 10.42 -10.20
N ALA A 126 -19.41 11.62 -9.64
CA ALA A 126 -18.10 12.02 -9.11
C ALA A 126 -17.67 11.17 -7.91
N VAL A 127 -18.58 10.78 -7.01
CA VAL A 127 -18.30 9.83 -5.93
C VAL A 127 -17.93 8.47 -6.51
N THR A 128 -18.65 7.97 -7.51
CA THR A 128 -18.30 6.73 -8.22
C THR A 128 -16.89 6.80 -8.82
N LEU A 129 -16.52 7.91 -9.47
CA LEU A 129 -15.15 8.12 -9.96
C LEU A 129 -14.12 8.13 -8.83
N GLY A 130 -14.48 8.64 -7.65
CA GLY A 130 -13.64 8.59 -6.47
C GLY A 130 -13.39 7.16 -6.01
N PHE A 131 -14.40 6.29 -5.98
CA PHE A 131 -14.21 4.87 -5.68
C PHE A 131 -13.32 4.17 -6.73
N ILE A 132 -13.52 4.49 -8.02
CA ILE A 132 -12.65 3.97 -9.09
C ILE A 132 -11.20 4.42 -8.87
N GLY A 133 -10.98 5.72 -8.61
CA GLY A 133 -9.65 6.28 -8.36
C GLY A 133 -9.00 5.69 -7.12
N GLY A 134 -9.75 5.58 -6.02
CA GLY A 134 -9.26 5.01 -4.76
C GLY A 134 -8.84 3.55 -4.87
N ILE A 135 -9.62 2.72 -5.57
CA ILE A 135 -9.20 1.35 -5.89
C ILE A 135 -8.07 1.35 -6.93
N GLY A 136 -8.07 2.29 -7.87
CA GLY A 136 -7.00 2.48 -8.84
C GLY A 136 -5.64 2.84 -8.22
N ILE A 137 -5.62 3.41 -7.01
CA ILE A 137 -4.39 3.60 -6.24
C ILE A 137 -3.73 2.25 -5.96
N ASN A 138 -4.47 1.15 -5.82
CA ASN A 138 -3.88 -0.19 -5.68
C ASN A 138 -3.18 -0.66 -6.97
N THR A 139 -3.76 -0.36 -8.14
CA THR A 139 -3.05 -0.59 -9.41
C THR A 139 -1.78 0.27 -9.48
N ALA A 140 -1.87 1.53 -9.07
CA ALA A 140 -0.71 2.42 -9.00
C ALA A 140 0.36 1.91 -8.02
N HIS A 141 -0.08 1.35 -6.90
CA HIS A 141 0.75 0.76 -5.86
C HIS A 141 1.56 -0.41 -6.42
N GLU A 142 0.90 -1.38 -7.07
CA GLU A 142 1.58 -2.52 -7.69
C GLU A 142 2.61 -2.08 -8.74
N LEU A 143 2.23 -1.13 -9.61
CA LEU A 143 3.13 -0.58 -10.63
C LEU A 143 4.32 0.21 -10.05
N GLY A 144 4.10 0.87 -8.91
CA GLY A 144 5.09 1.74 -8.26
C GLY A 144 6.25 0.96 -7.64
N HIS A 145 6.00 -0.26 -7.15
CA HIS A 145 7.02 -1.13 -6.54
C HIS A 145 7.95 -1.80 -7.55
N LYS A 146 7.61 -1.79 -8.84
CA LYS A 146 8.38 -2.54 -9.83
C LYS A 146 9.67 -1.82 -10.20
N LYS A 147 10.67 -2.59 -10.63
CA LYS A 147 12.02 -2.06 -10.94
C LYS A 147 12.03 -1.26 -12.23
N GLU A 148 11.14 -1.60 -13.15
CA GLU A 148 11.05 -1.03 -14.48
C GLU A 148 10.50 0.40 -14.45
N SER A 149 11.25 1.33 -15.07
CA SER A 149 10.94 2.76 -15.08
C SER A 149 9.58 3.10 -15.70
N HIS A 150 9.14 2.33 -16.70
CA HIS A 150 7.85 2.56 -17.36
C HIS A 150 6.67 2.19 -16.44
N GLU A 151 6.78 1.15 -15.62
CA GLU A 151 5.73 0.80 -14.64
C GLU A 151 5.64 1.88 -13.55
N ARG A 152 6.80 2.33 -13.03
CA ARG A 152 6.87 3.46 -12.08
C ARG A 152 6.26 4.74 -12.65
N TRP A 153 6.42 4.99 -13.96
CA TRP A 153 5.77 6.11 -14.63
C TRP A 153 4.25 5.94 -14.73
N LEU A 154 3.77 4.75 -15.10
CA LEU A 154 2.35 4.42 -15.14
C LEU A 154 1.69 4.53 -13.76
N SER A 155 2.40 4.20 -12.68
CA SER A 155 1.96 4.43 -11.30
C SER A 155 1.60 5.90 -11.05
N LYS A 156 2.50 6.83 -11.42
CA LYS A 156 2.23 8.27 -11.28
C LYS A 156 1.07 8.74 -12.15
N ILE A 157 0.92 8.19 -13.35
CA ILE A 157 -0.25 8.44 -14.21
C ILE A 157 -1.52 8.00 -13.46
N ALA A 158 -1.59 6.77 -12.96
CA ALA A 158 -2.75 6.28 -12.22
C ALA A 158 -3.11 7.15 -11.00
N LEU A 159 -2.11 7.70 -10.29
CA LEU A 159 -2.32 8.61 -9.15
C LEU A 159 -2.73 10.03 -9.54
N ALA A 160 -2.55 10.44 -10.79
CA ALA A 160 -2.80 11.81 -11.23
C ALA A 160 -4.29 12.17 -11.17
N GLN A 161 -5.19 11.19 -11.36
CA GLN A 161 -6.62 11.42 -11.20
C GLN A 161 -6.96 11.87 -9.77
N SER A 162 -6.45 11.18 -8.76
CA SER A 162 -6.81 11.39 -7.35
C SER A 162 -6.00 12.49 -6.65
N PHE A 163 -5.11 13.19 -7.36
CA PHE A 163 -4.20 14.18 -6.80
C PHE A 163 -3.41 13.66 -5.59
N TYR A 164 -3.05 12.38 -5.62
CA TYR A 164 -2.35 11.70 -4.53
C TYR A 164 -0.96 11.22 -4.95
N GLY A 165 -0.34 11.90 -5.93
CA GLY A 165 0.93 11.50 -6.54
C GLY A 165 2.12 11.37 -5.58
N HIS A 166 2.08 12.04 -4.42
CA HIS A 166 3.13 11.93 -3.39
C HIS A 166 3.16 10.54 -2.73
N PHE A 167 2.06 9.78 -2.80
CA PHE A 167 1.98 8.39 -2.35
C PHE A 167 3.03 7.49 -2.99
N TYR A 168 3.39 7.73 -4.26
CA TYR A 168 4.44 6.98 -4.94
C TYR A 168 5.78 6.97 -4.16
N ILE A 169 6.15 8.12 -3.59
CA ILE A 169 7.34 8.23 -2.74
C ILE A 169 7.03 7.82 -1.32
N GLU A 170 5.94 8.33 -0.75
CA GLU A 170 5.65 8.07 0.66
C GLU A 170 5.53 6.59 0.94
N HIS A 171 4.79 5.87 0.09
CA HIS A 171 4.58 4.46 0.32
C HIS A 171 5.90 3.69 0.24
N ASN A 172 6.60 3.80 -0.89
CA ASN A 172 7.75 2.95 -1.20
C ASN A 172 9.00 3.28 -0.38
N ARG A 173 9.18 4.55 0.01
CA ARG A 173 10.41 5.03 0.68
C ARG A 173 10.16 5.64 2.06
N GLY A 174 8.89 5.76 2.46
CA GLY A 174 8.49 6.26 3.76
C GLY A 174 7.83 5.17 4.60
N HIS A 175 6.61 4.82 4.25
CA HIS A 175 5.78 3.86 4.94
C HIS A 175 6.42 2.47 4.97
N HIS A 176 6.89 1.88 3.86
CA HIS A 176 7.56 0.56 3.90
C HIS A 176 8.78 0.49 4.82
N VAL A 177 9.48 1.62 4.99
CA VAL A 177 10.64 1.72 5.88
C VAL A 177 10.20 1.79 7.35
N ARG A 178 9.12 2.53 7.62
CA ARG A 178 8.68 2.89 8.98
C ARG A 178 7.36 2.23 9.41
N VAL A 179 6.83 1.32 8.60
CA VAL A 179 5.55 0.66 8.87
C VAL A 179 5.59 0.01 10.25
N ALA A 180 4.48 0.13 10.98
CA ALA A 180 4.37 -0.27 12.37
C ALA A 180 5.39 0.42 13.29
N THR A 181 5.78 1.67 13.04
CA THR A 181 6.52 2.50 14.01
C THR A 181 5.73 3.77 14.36
N PRO A 182 6.01 4.42 15.50
CA PRO A 182 5.34 5.65 15.90
C PRO A 182 5.52 6.84 14.93
N GLU A 183 6.61 6.83 14.16
CA GLU A 183 7.01 7.86 13.20
C GLU A 183 6.28 7.75 11.85
N ASP A 184 5.70 6.59 11.53
CA ASP A 184 4.95 6.41 10.29
C ASP A 184 3.56 7.06 10.36
N PRO A 185 3.27 8.02 9.45
CA PRO A 185 1.96 8.65 9.41
C PRO A 185 0.83 7.69 9.01
N ALA A 186 1.13 6.63 8.25
CA ALA A 186 0.14 5.67 7.76
C ALA A 186 -0.12 4.49 8.72
N SER A 187 0.69 4.33 9.78
CA SER A 187 0.44 3.34 10.83
C SER A 187 -0.56 3.87 11.86
N SER A 188 -1.75 3.28 11.92
CA SER A 188 -2.83 3.71 12.80
C SER A 188 -2.68 3.18 14.23
N ARG A 189 -3.12 3.96 15.22
CA ARG A 189 -2.86 3.67 16.63
C ARG A 189 -4.04 3.00 17.32
N LEU A 190 -3.77 2.07 18.24
CA LEU A 190 -4.79 1.47 19.10
C LEU A 190 -5.50 2.56 19.92
N GLY A 191 -6.82 2.63 19.79
CA GLY A 191 -7.66 3.65 20.39
C GLY A 191 -7.74 4.99 19.65
N GLU A 192 -7.06 5.13 18.51
CA GLU A 192 -7.32 6.19 17.51
C GLU A 192 -8.61 5.86 16.75
N ASN A 193 -9.29 6.89 16.23
CA ASN A 193 -10.43 6.71 15.33
C ASN A 193 -10.03 7.14 13.92
N PHE A 194 -10.75 6.65 12.91
CA PHE A 194 -10.44 6.92 11.52
C PHE A 194 -10.36 8.42 11.20
N TYR A 195 -11.25 9.26 11.73
CA TYR A 195 -11.25 10.69 11.42
C TYR A 195 -9.99 11.41 11.91
N ARG A 196 -9.52 11.10 13.13
CA ARG A 196 -8.25 11.64 13.65
C ARG A 196 -7.05 11.10 12.87
N PHE A 197 -7.09 9.81 12.54
CA PHE A 197 -6.07 9.17 11.72
C PHE A 197 -6.00 9.83 10.34
N TRP A 198 -7.14 10.05 9.67
CA TRP A 198 -7.25 10.64 8.33
C TRP A 198 -6.51 11.98 8.24
N PHE A 199 -6.70 12.87 9.21
CA PHE A 199 -5.93 14.13 9.25
C PHE A 199 -4.43 13.88 9.42
N ARG A 200 -4.04 12.96 10.32
CA ARG A 200 -2.63 12.65 10.59
C ARG A 200 -1.94 12.04 9.39
N THR A 201 -2.56 11.05 8.74
CA THR A 201 -1.99 10.36 7.58
C THR A 201 -1.92 11.27 6.38
N VAL A 202 -2.99 11.99 6.00
CA VAL A 202 -3.00 12.82 4.78
C VAL A 202 -1.91 13.89 4.81
N PHE A 203 -1.80 14.65 5.91
CA PHE A 203 -0.78 15.68 6.03
C PHE A 203 0.61 15.14 6.38
N GLY A 204 0.66 14.06 7.16
CA GLY A 204 1.91 13.40 7.55
C GLY A 204 2.61 12.77 6.36
N SER A 205 1.87 12.02 5.54
CA SER A 205 2.34 11.38 4.31
C SER A 205 2.85 12.39 3.28
N LEU A 206 2.14 13.51 3.11
CA LEU A 206 2.59 14.63 2.28
C LEU A 206 3.95 15.19 2.76
N ARG A 207 4.06 15.47 4.06
CA ARG A 207 5.27 16.03 4.67
C ARG A 207 6.43 15.05 4.56
N SER A 208 6.18 13.78 4.85
CA SER A 208 7.19 12.74 4.82
C SER A 208 7.72 12.53 3.39
N ALA A 209 6.84 12.42 2.38
CA ALA A 209 7.25 12.30 0.98
C ALA A 209 8.21 13.43 0.57
N TRP A 210 7.87 14.66 0.97
CA TRP A 210 8.72 15.83 0.71
C TRP A 210 10.06 15.75 1.44
N GLN A 211 10.08 15.30 2.69
CA GLN A 211 11.31 15.16 3.48
C GLN A 211 12.24 14.08 2.91
N VAL A 212 11.69 12.96 2.46
CA VAL A 212 12.43 11.87 1.78
C VAL A 212 13.12 12.41 0.53
N GLU A 213 12.36 13.06 -0.35
CA GLU A 213 12.90 13.67 -1.57
C GLU A 213 13.92 14.77 -1.27
N ALA A 214 13.65 15.62 -0.28
CA ALA A 214 14.59 16.64 0.13
C ALA A 214 15.90 16.05 0.66
N LYS A 215 15.88 14.91 1.38
CA LYS A 215 17.10 14.19 1.81
C LYS A 215 17.88 13.69 0.59
N ARG A 216 17.20 13.14 -0.43
CA ARG A 216 17.85 12.74 -1.69
C ARG A 216 18.54 13.90 -2.39
N TYR A 217 17.85 15.03 -2.55
CA TYR A 217 18.41 16.20 -3.24
C TYR A 217 19.55 16.87 -2.49
N ARG A 218 19.51 16.87 -1.15
CA ARG A 218 20.65 17.31 -0.32
C ARG A 218 21.90 16.46 -0.56
N ARG A 219 21.78 15.14 -0.71
CA ARG A 219 22.92 14.26 -1.07
C ARG A 219 23.52 14.62 -2.42
N ARG A 220 22.68 15.07 -3.36
CA ARG A 220 23.09 15.57 -4.69
C ARG A 220 23.60 17.01 -4.67
N ASN A 221 23.72 17.66 -3.52
CA ASN A 221 24.10 19.07 -3.37
C ASN A 221 23.23 20.03 -4.24
N THR A 222 21.94 19.72 -4.41
CA THR A 222 21.00 20.52 -5.21
C THR A 222 19.70 20.81 -4.45
N HIS A 223 18.96 21.82 -4.89
CA HIS A 223 17.69 22.19 -4.26
C HIS A 223 16.56 21.20 -4.65
N PRO A 224 15.67 20.79 -3.72
CA PRO A 224 14.59 19.84 -4.02
C PRO A 224 13.51 20.33 -4.98
N PHE A 225 13.48 21.62 -5.34
CA PHE A 225 12.57 22.15 -6.36
C PHE A 225 13.14 21.92 -7.75
N HIS A 226 13.12 20.66 -8.18
CA HIS A 226 13.62 20.22 -9.47
C HIS A 226 12.58 19.30 -10.13
N ILE A 227 12.45 19.32 -11.46
CA ILE A 227 11.43 18.50 -12.14
C ILE A 227 11.69 16.98 -12.04
N GLY A 228 12.94 16.62 -11.72
CA GLY A 228 13.32 15.25 -11.38
C GLY A 228 12.87 14.80 -9.98
N ASN A 229 12.34 15.71 -9.15
CA ASN A 229 11.77 15.37 -7.85
C ASN A 229 10.47 14.62 -8.10
N ASP A 230 10.39 13.40 -7.60
CA ASP A 230 9.31 12.48 -7.93
C ASP A 230 7.95 12.96 -7.40
N VAL A 231 7.94 13.70 -6.28
CA VAL A 231 6.72 14.32 -5.72
C VAL A 231 6.24 15.45 -6.63
N LEU A 232 7.13 16.37 -7.02
CA LEU A 232 6.78 17.48 -7.91
C LEU A 232 6.34 16.98 -9.28
N ASN A 233 7.07 16.02 -9.83
CA ASN A 233 6.76 15.38 -11.09
C ASN A 233 5.35 14.77 -11.08
N ALA A 234 4.99 14.03 -10.04
CA ALA A 234 3.65 13.43 -9.92
C ALA A 234 2.54 14.48 -9.75
N TRP A 235 2.78 15.57 -9.01
CA TRP A 235 1.81 16.68 -8.92
C TRP A 235 1.65 17.44 -10.23
N LEU A 236 2.73 17.64 -10.99
CA LEU A 236 2.67 18.26 -12.31
C LEU A 236 1.79 17.43 -13.27
N MET A 237 1.82 16.10 -13.19
CA MET A 237 0.94 15.24 -13.98
C MET A 237 -0.53 15.46 -13.63
N THR A 238 -0.86 15.63 -12.34
CA THR A 238 -2.22 15.96 -11.90
C THR A 238 -2.64 17.34 -12.40
N ILE A 239 -1.78 18.35 -12.22
CA ILE A 239 -2.04 19.72 -12.67
C ILE A 239 -2.26 19.75 -14.18
N ALA A 240 -1.44 19.06 -14.97
CA ALA A 240 -1.60 18.98 -16.41
C ALA A 240 -2.94 18.35 -16.81
N LEU A 241 -3.31 17.21 -16.19
CA LEU A 241 -4.58 16.53 -16.43
C LEU A 241 -5.78 17.43 -16.09
N TRP A 242 -5.78 17.99 -14.87
CA TRP A 242 -6.90 18.80 -14.38
C TRP A 242 -7.01 20.13 -15.12
N ALA A 243 -5.88 20.77 -15.45
CA ALA A 243 -5.87 21.99 -16.25
C ALA A 243 -6.40 21.73 -17.66
N ALA A 244 -5.97 20.64 -18.32
CA ALA A 244 -6.47 20.28 -19.65
C ALA A 244 -7.99 20.06 -19.63
N LEU A 245 -8.51 19.30 -18.67
CA LEU A 245 -9.96 19.09 -18.52
C LEU A 245 -10.70 20.38 -18.19
N THR A 246 -10.14 21.24 -17.33
CA THR A 246 -10.77 22.51 -16.92
C THR A 246 -10.80 23.51 -18.07
N ILE A 247 -9.74 23.58 -18.88
CA ILE A 247 -9.68 24.43 -20.08
C ILE A 247 -10.71 23.94 -21.11
N TRP A 248 -10.85 22.62 -21.26
CA TRP A 248 -11.76 22.03 -22.25
C TRP A 248 -13.24 22.10 -21.83
N LEU A 249 -13.55 21.71 -20.60
CA LEU A 249 -14.93 21.51 -20.10
C LEU A 249 -15.44 22.69 -19.24
N GLY A 250 -14.57 23.65 -18.93
CA GLY A 250 -14.89 24.82 -18.12
C GLY A 250 -14.66 24.63 -16.62
N VAL A 251 -14.58 25.74 -15.89
CA VAL A 251 -14.30 25.77 -14.44
C VAL A 251 -15.35 25.06 -13.57
N GLY A 252 -16.54 24.79 -14.13
CA GLY A 252 -17.64 24.12 -13.43
C GLY A 252 -17.34 22.67 -13.00
N ILE A 253 -16.34 22.01 -13.61
CA ILE A 253 -15.97 20.63 -13.22
C ILE A 253 -15.07 20.58 -11.98
N LEU A 254 -14.44 21.69 -11.58
CA LEU A 254 -13.44 21.71 -10.51
C LEU A 254 -13.97 21.14 -9.16
N PRO A 255 -15.19 21.46 -8.69
CA PRO A 255 -15.73 20.86 -7.48
C PRO A 255 -15.81 19.33 -7.55
N TYR A 256 -16.12 18.78 -8.72
CA TYR A 256 -16.24 17.33 -8.94
C TYR A 256 -14.88 16.64 -9.04
N LEU A 257 -13.88 17.31 -9.64
CA LEU A 257 -12.48 16.86 -9.62
C LEU A 257 -11.93 16.79 -8.19
N VAL A 258 -12.21 17.79 -7.36
CA VAL A 258 -11.82 17.80 -5.95
C VAL A 258 -12.59 16.72 -5.18
N LEU A 259 -13.90 16.61 -5.38
CA LEU A 259 -14.73 15.60 -4.70
C LEU A 259 -14.23 14.18 -4.97
N GLN A 260 -14.03 13.81 -6.25
CA GLN A 260 -13.55 12.47 -6.59
C GLN A 260 -12.14 12.20 -6.04
N ALA A 261 -11.27 13.21 -6.00
CA ALA A 261 -9.94 13.08 -5.43
C ALA A 261 -9.99 12.79 -3.93
N VAL A 262 -10.77 13.58 -3.19
CA VAL A 262 -10.97 13.41 -1.75
C VAL A 262 -11.57 12.06 -1.42
N VAL A 263 -12.60 11.62 -2.16
CA VAL A 263 -13.16 10.27 -1.98
C VAL A 263 -12.10 9.20 -2.28
N GLY A 264 -11.35 9.35 -3.38
CA GLY A 264 -10.34 8.38 -3.81
C GLY A 264 -9.21 8.18 -2.82
N PHE A 265 -8.50 9.25 -2.42
CA PHE A 265 -7.44 9.08 -1.43
C PHE A 265 -7.99 8.74 -0.03
N SER A 266 -9.21 9.16 0.33
CA SER A 266 -9.80 8.73 1.61
C SER A 266 -10.07 7.23 1.65
N LEU A 267 -10.39 6.61 0.50
CA LEU A 267 -10.55 5.18 0.39
C LEU A 267 -9.22 4.43 0.62
N LEU A 268 -8.10 4.96 0.12
CA LEU A 268 -6.76 4.46 0.47
C LEU A 268 -6.50 4.62 1.97
N GLU A 269 -6.76 5.79 2.53
CA GLU A 269 -6.42 6.04 3.94
C GLU A 269 -7.22 5.19 4.92
N VAL A 270 -8.48 4.84 4.61
CA VAL A 270 -9.21 3.90 5.46
C VAL A 270 -8.63 2.48 5.36
N VAL A 271 -8.03 2.11 4.23
CA VAL A 271 -7.29 0.86 4.05
C VAL A 271 -5.98 0.87 4.86
N ASN A 272 -5.18 1.94 4.80
CA ASN A 272 -4.02 2.11 5.70
C ASN A 272 -4.43 2.02 7.18
N TYR A 273 -5.57 2.62 7.53
CA TYR A 273 -6.09 2.60 8.90
C TYR A 273 -6.39 1.18 9.39
N LEU A 274 -7.03 0.34 8.57
CA LEU A 274 -7.36 -1.03 8.97
C LEU A 274 -6.15 -1.97 8.91
N GLU A 275 -5.24 -1.78 7.95
CA GLU A 275 -4.06 -2.63 7.73
C GLU A 275 -3.03 -2.53 8.85
N HIS A 276 -2.93 -1.38 9.52
CA HIS A 276 -1.89 -1.12 10.51
C HIS A 276 -2.43 -0.86 11.92
N TYR A 277 -3.70 -1.16 12.18
CA TYR A 277 -4.34 -0.82 13.45
C TYR A 277 -3.64 -1.43 14.65
N GLY A 278 -2.99 -0.57 15.44
CA GLY A 278 -2.35 -0.92 16.70
C GLY A 278 -1.03 -1.68 16.57
N MET A 279 -0.54 -1.90 15.34
CA MET A 279 0.69 -2.65 15.09
C MET A 279 1.93 -1.82 15.46
N LEU A 280 2.90 -2.48 16.11
CA LEU A 280 4.15 -1.87 16.54
C LEU A 280 5.31 -2.86 16.44
N ARG A 281 6.36 -2.46 15.73
CA ARG A 281 7.68 -3.09 15.75
C ARG A 281 8.40 -2.75 17.03
N GLN A 282 9.07 -3.72 17.61
CA GLN A 282 9.87 -3.52 18.82
C GLN A 282 11.27 -2.99 18.48
N GLN A 283 11.88 -2.26 19.41
CA GLN A 283 13.26 -1.83 19.29
C GLN A 283 14.22 -2.97 19.67
N THR A 284 15.36 -2.98 19.01
CA THR A 284 16.46 -3.92 19.23
C THR A 284 17.55 -3.31 20.10
N THR A 285 18.53 -4.10 20.52
CA THR A 285 19.61 -3.65 21.43
C THR A 285 20.48 -2.55 20.83
N SER A 286 20.48 -2.39 19.51
CA SER A 286 21.14 -1.29 18.80
C SER A 286 20.32 0.02 18.76
N GLY A 287 19.08 0.00 19.23
CA GLY A 287 18.14 1.12 19.16
C GLY A 287 17.36 1.22 17.84
N ARG A 288 17.59 0.29 16.90
CA ARG A 288 16.82 0.20 15.65
C ARG A 288 15.54 -0.61 15.85
N TYR A 289 14.54 -0.38 15.02
CA TYR A 289 13.36 -1.25 15.00
C TYR A 289 13.67 -2.59 14.34
N GLU A 290 13.14 -3.69 14.88
CA GLU A 290 13.22 -5.02 14.27
C GLU A 290 12.77 -4.99 12.81
N ARG A 291 13.23 -5.91 11.95
CA ARG A 291 12.78 -5.95 10.55
C ARG A 291 11.25 -6.08 10.48
N VAL A 292 10.64 -5.48 9.45
CA VAL A 292 9.24 -5.70 9.11
C VAL A 292 8.97 -7.19 8.86
N LEU A 293 8.02 -7.75 9.59
CA LEU A 293 7.57 -9.14 9.52
C LEU A 293 6.07 -9.20 9.19
N PRO A 294 5.56 -10.36 8.73
CA PRO A 294 4.14 -10.52 8.43
C PRO A 294 3.19 -10.26 9.61
N MET A 295 3.67 -10.29 10.85
CA MET A 295 2.90 -9.94 12.05
C MET A 295 2.64 -8.43 12.20
N HIS A 296 3.42 -7.57 11.56
CA HIS A 296 3.33 -6.11 11.75
C HIS A 296 2.23 -5.42 10.91
N SER A 297 1.31 -6.20 10.33
CA SER A 297 0.14 -5.69 9.60
C SER A 297 -0.95 -6.75 9.53
N TRP A 298 -2.18 -6.29 9.33
CA TRP A 298 -3.37 -7.14 9.21
C TRP A 298 -3.56 -7.65 7.78
N ASN A 299 -3.84 -8.94 7.64
CA ASN A 299 -4.28 -9.56 6.38
C ASN A 299 -5.80 -9.67 6.27
N SER A 300 -6.31 -9.86 5.06
CA SER A 300 -7.66 -10.37 4.80
C SER A 300 -7.60 -11.42 3.68
N ASN A 301 -8.26 -12.57 3.87
CA ASN A 301 -8.18 -13.68 2.93
C ASN A 301 -9.47 -13.90 2.13
N ASN A 302 -10.35 -12.92 2.02
CA ASN A 302 -11.62 -13.05 1.31
C ASN A 302 -11.45 -13.15 -0.21
N ILE A 303 -12.01 -14.20 -0.83
CA ILE A 303 -11.78 -14.53 -2.25
C ILE A 303 -12.19 -13.39 -3.19
N ALA A 304 -13.41 -12.85 -3.02
CA ALA A 304 -13.97 -11.90 -3.97
C ALA A 304 -13.20 -10.57 -3.94
N THR A 305 -12.91 -10.06 -2.75
CA THR A 305 -12.14 -8.83 -2.61
C THR A 305 -10.66 -9.01 -2.96
N ASN A 306 -10.09 -10.22 -2.75
CA ASN A 306 -8.71 -10.53 -3.18
C ASN A 306 -8.50 -10.39 -4.69
N VAL A 307 -9.46 -10.82 -5.49
CA VAL A 307 -9.37 -10.69 -6.95
C VAL A 307 -9.60 -9.23 -7.40
N LEU A 308 -10.58 -8.55 -6.79
CA LEU A 308 -10.90 -7.15 -7.12
C LEU A 308 -9.77 -6.17 -6.78
N LEU A 309 -9.03 -6.46 -5.72
CA LEU A 309 -7.94 -5.62 -5.21
C LEU A 309 -6.56 -6.23 -5.48
N TYR A 310 -6.37 -7.05 -6.53
CA TYR A 310 -5.05 -7.61 -6.89
C TYR A 310 -4.23 -8.10 -5.67
N HIS A 311 -4.82 -8.96 -4.83
CA HIS A 311 -4.21 -9.48 -3.59
C HIS A 311 -3.66 -8.44 -2.61
N LEU A 312 -4.06 -7.16 -2.68
CA LEU A 312 -3.68 -6.15 -1.69
C LEU A 312 -3.93 -6.62 -0.25
N GLN A 313 -4.93 -7.50 -0.06
CA GLN A 313 -5.25 -8.04 1.26
C GLN A 313 -4.23 -9.01 1.85
N ARG A 314 -3.27 -9.51 1.07
CA ARG A 314 -2.07 -10.21 1.55
C ARG A 314 -0.97 -9.20 1.91
N HIS A 315 -1.40 -8.16 2.62
CA HIS A 315 -0.64 -6.98 2.94
C HIS A 315 0.59 -7.28 3.80
N SER A 316 0.47 -8.28 4.67
CA SER A 316 1.56 -8.74 5.52
C SER A 316 2.76 -9.26 4.73
N ASP A 317 2.55 -10.07 3.70
CA ASP A 317 3.66 -10.51 2.83
C ASP A 317 4.18 -9.36 1.97
N HIS A 318 3.27 -8.49 1.53
CA HIS A 318 3.65 -7.31 0.76
C HIS A 318 4.62 -6.41 1.53
N HIS A 319 4.38 -6.15 2.81
CA HIS A 319 5.31 -5.37 3.63
C HIS A 319 6.61 -6.10 3.97
N ALA A 320 6.56 -7.41 4.18
CA ALA A 320 7.75 -8.20 4.43
C ALA A 320 8.61 -8.39 3.16
N ASN A 321 7.98 -8.44 1.98
CA ASN A 321 8.57 -8.76 0.68
C ASN A 321 7.99 -7.88 -0.46
N PRO A 322 8.17 -6.55 -0.44
CA PRO A 322 7.45 -5.62 -1.33
C PRO A 322 7.78 -5.70 -2.81
N THR A 323 8.86 -6.38 -3.16
CA THR A 323 9.24 -6.61 -4.56
C THR A 323 8.43 -7.73 -5.21
N ARG A 324 7.75 -8.58 -4.44
CA ARG A 324 6.91 -9.66 -4.97
C ARG A 324 5.76 -9.10 -5.81
N ARG A 325 5.35 -9.82 -6.85
CA ARG A 325 4.16 -9.46 -7.64
C ARG A 325 2.89 -10.01 -6.98
N TYR A 326 1.76 -9.35 -7.20
CA TYR A 326 0.50 -9.67 -6.51
C TYR A 326 0.08 -11.14 -6.59
N GLN A 327 0.31 -11.80 -7.74
CA GLN A 327 -0.03 -13.21 -7.95
C GLN A 327 0.82 -14.18 -7.11
N THR A 328 1.93 -13.70 -6.53
CA THR A 328 2.88 -14.48 -5.72
C THR A 328 2.82 -14.16 -4.23
N LEU A 329 2.02 -13.17 -3.82
CA LEU A 329 1.86 -12.81 -2.41
C LEU A 329 1.30 -13.97 -1.60
N ARG A 330 1.77 -14.11 -0.35
CA ARG A 330 1.46 -15.23 0.54
C ARG A 330 0.67 -14.84 1.78
N ASP A 331 -0.02 -15.83 2.32
CA ASP A 331 -0.60 -15.80 3.66
C ASP A 331 0.32 -16.56 4.65
N TYR A 332 0.54 -15.98 5.83
CA TYR A 332 1.35 -16.57 6.90
C TYR A 332 0.50 -16.74 8.14
N ARG A 333 0.77 -17.81 8.92
CA ARG A 333 0.00 -18.08 10.16
C ARG A 333 0.17 -17.00 11.21
N GLU A 334 1.35 -16.37 11.21
CA GLU A 334 1.73 -15.31 12.13
C GLU A 334 1.09 -13.97 11.79
N SER A 335 0.51 -13.83 10.59
CA SER A 335 -0.18 -12.62 10.17
C SER A 335 -1.56 -12.53 10.83
N PRO A 336 -1.82 -11.48 11.65
CA PRO A 336 -3.15 -11.29 12.21
C PRO A 336 -4.15 -11.02 11.07
N SER A 337 -5.35 -11.61 11.15
CA SER A 337 -6.35 -11.50 10.09
C SER A 337 -7.56 -10.66 10.52
N LEU A 338 -8.04 -9.80 9.62
CA LEU A 338 -9.26 -9.05 9.79
C LEU A 338 -10.47 -9.99 9.83
N PRO A 339 -11.51 -9.67 10.63
CA PRO A 339 -12.67 -10.55 10.79
C PRO A 339 -13.60 -10.61 9.56
N THR A 340 -13.43 -9.69 8.60
CA THR A 340 -14.13 -9.67 7.31
C THR A 340 -13.27 -8.96 6.27
N GLY A 341 -13.70 -9.02 5.00
CA GLY A 341 -13.01 -8.34 3.90
C GLY A 341 -12.93 -6.83 4.08
N TYR A 342 -12.03 -6.19 3.33
CA TYR A 342 -11.75 -4.75 3.43
C TYR A 342 -13.01 -3.89 3.34
N ALA A 343 -13.93 -4.20 2.42
CA ALA A 343 -15.16 -3.43 2.27
C ALA A 343 -16.02 -3.44 3.55
N GLY A 344 -16.12 -4.59 4.23
CA GLY A 344 -16.82 -4.70 5.52
C GLY A 344 -16.07 -3.95 6.63
N MET A 345 -14.74 -4.03 6.64
CA MET A 345 -13.92 -3.33 7.62
C MET A 345 -13.94 -1.80 7.43
N ILE A 346 -14.02 -1.31 6.19
CA ILE A 346 -14.20 0.11 5.87
C ILE A 346 -15.49 0.63 6.51
N LEU A 347 -16.61 -0.09 6.33
CA LEU A 347 -17.87 0.26 6.99
C LEU A 347 -17.71 0.32 8.51
N LEU A 348 -17.04 -0.66 9.13
CA LEU A 348 -16.80 -0.65 10.58
C LEU A 348 -15.94 0.54 11.02
N ALA A 349 -14.90 0.90 10.26
CA ALA A 349 -13.98 1.99 10.58
C ALA A 349 -14.68 3.35 10.59
N LEU A 350 -15.71 3.54 9.76
CA LEU A 350 -16.57 4.73 9.75
C LEU A 350 -17.42 4.86 11.04
N PHE A 351 -17.56 3.80 11.84
CA PHE A 351 -18.28 3.82 13.11
C PHE A 351 -17.35 3.46 14.29
N PRO A 352 -16.61 4.44 14.87
CA PRO A 352 -15.56 4.18 15.86
C PRO A 352 -15.96 3.34 17.10
N PRO A 353 -17.20 3.40 17.64
CA PRO A 353 -17.61 2.50 18.71
C PRO A 353 -17.67 1.03 18.27
N LEU A 354 -18.16 0.75 17.05
CA LEU A 354 -18.22 -0.60 16.49
C LEU A 354 -16.82 -1.09 16.15
N TRP A 355 -16.01 -0.26 15.49
CA TRP A 355 -14.60 -0.55 15.24
C TRP A 355 -13.87 -0.99 16.50
N ARG A 356 -13.92 -0.20 17.57
CA ARG A 356 -13.22 -0.50 18.84
C ARG A 356 -13.77 -1.74 19.56
N ARG A 357 -15.05 -2.06 19.36
CA ARG A 357 -15.64 -3.30 19.89
C ARG A 357 -15.05 -4.52 19.18
N VAL A 358 -14.79 -4.41 17.88
CA VAL A 358 -14.28 -5.50 17.04
C VAL A 358 -12.75 -5.59 17.09
N MET A 359 -12.02 -4.48 16.96
CA MET A 359 -10.57 -4.52 16.72
C MET A 359 -9.72 -4.40 17.99
N ASP A 360 -10.14 -3.64 19.01
CA ASP A 360 -9.26 -3.38 20.17
C ASP A 360 -8.77 -4.68 20.83
N HIS A 361 -9.66 -5.65 21.04
CA HIS A 361 -9.29 -6.91 21.70
C HIS A 361 -8.44 -7.82 20.80
N ARG A 362 -8.58 -7.73 19.48
CA ARG A 362 -7.77 -8.50 18.52
C ARG A 362 -6.32 -7.99 18.48
N VAL A 363 -6.12 -6.67 18.60
CA VAL A 363 -4.78 -6.11 18.76
C VAL A 363 -4.15 -6.61 20.06
N VAL A 364 -4.91 -6.61 21.15
CA VAL A 364 -4.40 -7.06 22.46
C VAL A 364 -4.08 -8.56 22.44
N GLU A 365 -4.93 -9.38 21.82
CA GLU A 365 -4.68 -10.82 21.63
C GLU A 365 -3.45 -11.08 20.76
N HIS A 366 -3.22 -10.27 19.73
CA HIS A 366 -2.02 -10.36 18.89
C HIS A 366 -0.72 -10.14 19.66
N PHE A 367 -0.75 -9.32 20.72
CA PHE A 367 0.37 -9.07 21.63
C PHE A 367 0.26 -9.87 22.94
N ASP A 368 -0.34 -11.07 22.88
CA ASP A 368 -0.46 -12.00 24.02
C ASP A 368 -1.06 -11.38 25.30
N GLY A 369 -1.96 -10.40 25.13
CA GLY A 369 -2.61 -9.68 26.23
C GLY A 369 -1.87 -8.44 26.71
N ASP A 370 -0.63 -8.18 26.27
CA ASP A 370 0.15 -7.02 26.69
C ASP A 370 -0.04 -5.81 25.76
N VAL A 371 -0.97 -4.93 26.13
CA VAL A 371 -1.27 -3.70 25.40
C VAL A 371 -0.09 -2.71 25.30
N ARG A 372 0.96 -2.88 26.12
CA ARG A 372 2.14 -1.99 26.12
C ARG A 372 3.02 -2.23 24.90
N LEU A 373 2.92 -3.41 24.28
CA LEU A 373 3.62 -3.77 23.05
C LEU A 373 2.92 -3.20 21.79
N ALA A 374 1.71 -2.65 21.90
CA ALA A 374 0.95 -2.09 20.79
C ALA A 374 1.26 -0.60 20.55
N ASN A 375 1.01 -0.11 19.33
CA ASN A 375 1.13 1.31 18.99
C ASN A 375 -0.09 2.07 19.54
N VAL A 376 -0.04 2.49 20.80
CA VAL A 376 -1.19 3.09 21.49
C VAL A 376 -1.32 4.59 21.22
N ALA A 377 -2.55 5.05 20.99
CA ALA A 377 -2.83 6.47 20.83
C ALA A 377 -2.45 7.27 22.10
N PRO A 378 -1.83 8.46 21.96
CA PRO A 378 -1.39 9.25 23.11
C PRO A 378 -2.50 9.49 24.16
N GLY A 379 -2.16 9.24 25.43
CA GLY A 379 -3.08 9.36 26.57
C GLY A 379 -4.13 8.25 26.69
N LYS A 380 -4.01 7.16 25.93
CA LYS A 380 -4.95 6.02 26.02
C LYS A 380 -4.42 4.80 26.76
N LEU A 381 -3.11 4.70 26.99
CA LEU A 381 -2.47 3.53 27.58
C LEU A 381 -3.11 3.13 28.92
N ASP A 382 -3.11 4.01 29.93
CA ASP A 382 -3.68 3.73 31.26
C ASP A 382 -5.13 3.24 31.23
N ARG A 383 -5.93 3.74 30.28
CA ARG A 383 -7.33 3.35 30.14
C ARG A 383 -7.45 1.98 29.49
N LEU A 384 -6.61 1.69 28.51
CA LEU A 384 -6.60 0.41 27.81
C LEU A 384 -6.02 -0.70 28.69
N THR A 385 -4.94 -0.42 29.42
CA THR A 385 -4.37 -1.33 30.43
C THR A 385 -5.39 -1.67 31.51
N ARG A 386 -6.14 -0.69 32.03
CA ARG A 386 -7.24 -0.96 32.98
C ARG A 386 -8.39 -1.77 32.38
N ARG A 387 -8.65 -1.66 31.07
CA ARG A 387 -9.75 -2.36 30.40
C ARG A 387 -9.42 -3.81 30.10
N PHE A 388 -8.21 -4.09 29.66
CA PHE A 388 -7.79 -5.42 29.20
C PHE A 388 -6.99 -6.20 30.24
N GLY A 389 -6.48 -5.53 31.27
CA GLY A 389 -5.53 -6.12 32.20
C GLY A 389 -4.13 -6.20 31.59
N LEU A 390 -3.18 -6.69 32.39
CA LEU A 390 -1.88 -7.16 31.94
C LEU A 390 -1.81 -8.66 32.27
N PRO A 391 -1.04 -9.46 31.50
CA PRO A 391 -0.80 -10.85 31.86
C PRO A 391 -0.19 -10.97 33.27
N ALA A 392 -0.53 -12.05 33.99
CA ALA A 392 -0.19 -12.20 35.41
C ALA A 392 1.34 -12.17 35.70
N ASP A 393 2.14 -12.62 34.74
CA ASP A 393 3.61 -12.66 34.81
C ASP A 393 4.28 -11.58 33.94
N ALA A 394 3.51 -10.58 33.47
CA ALA A 394 4.00 -9.57 32.52
C ALA A 394 4.89 -8.52 33.20
N VAL A 395 6.12 -8.91 33.50
CA VAL A 395 7.23 -7.96 33.54
C VAL A 395 7.40 -7.47 32.11
N LEU A 396 7.33 -6.15 31.88
CA LEU A 396 7.81 -5.62 30.61
C LEU A 396 9.28 -6.00 30.56
N ASP A 397 9.62 -6.94 29.69
CA ASP A 397 11.00 -7.10 29.31
C ASP A 397 11.36 -5.88 28.46
N GLU A 398 11.79 -4.81 29.13
CA GLU A 398 12.33 -3.62 28.46
C GLU A 398 13.68 -3.92 27.81
N SER A 399 14.24 -5.13 27.98
CA SER A 399 15.44 -5.51 27.26
C SER A 399 15.09 -5.61 25.77
N PRO A 400 15.73 -4.78 24.93
CA PRO A 400 15.41 -4.76 23.52
C PRO A 400 15.68 -6.13 22.89
N LEU A 401 14.96 -6.46 21.81
CA LEU A 401 15.23 -7.69 21.06
C LEU A 401 16.70 -7.73 20.63
N GLU A 402 17.33 -8.90 20.71
CA GLU A 402 18.72 -9.05 20.27
C GLU A 402 18.84 -8.65 18.80
N ASP A 403 19.74 -7.70 18.50
CA ASP A 403 20.00 -7.32 17.12
C ASP A 403 20.80 -8.43 16.42
N THR A 404 20.11 -9.32 15.71
CA THR A 404 20.73 -10.43 14.96
C THR A 404 21.35 -9.97 13.63
N THR A 405 21.59 -8.68 13.44
CA THR A 405 22.21 -8.17 12.22
C THR A 405 23.60 -8.78 12.08
N PRO A 406 23.89 -9.46 10.95
CA PRO A 406 25.25 -9.92 10.68
C PRO A 406 26.14 -8.68 10.77
N GLY A 407 27.09 -8.65 11.71
CA GLY A 407 27.86 -7.46 12.06
C GLY A 407 28.34 -6.67 10.82
N ALA A 408 28.40 -5.34 10.97
CA ALA A 408 28.64 -4.38 9.90
C ALA A 408 29.64 -4.89 8.84
N CYS A 409 29.19 -4.86 7.58
CA CYS A 409 30.01 -5.07 6.40
C CYS A 409 31.30 -4.25 6.46
N ASP A 410 32.44 -4.83 6.07
CA ASP A 410 33.69 -4.08 5.92
C ASP A 410 33.45 -2.82 5.05
N ASP A 411 34.01 -1.70 5.48
CA ASP A 411 33.78 -0.37 4.89
C ASP A 411 34.41 -0.23 3.48
N ASP A 412 35.39 -1.07 3.15
CA ASP A 412 36.15 -1.06 1.89
C ASP A 412 35.79 -2.27 1.00
N VAL A 413 34.53 -2.33 0.55
CA VAL A 413 34.02 -3.36 -0.38
C VAL A 413 33.70 -2.78 -1.76
N PRO A 414 33.92 -3.55 -2.86
CA PRO A 414 33.56 -3.09 -4.20
C PRO A 414 32.05 -3.09 -4.45
N ALA A 415 31.30 -3.95 -3.77
CA ALA A 415 29.85 -4.02 -3.85
C ALA A 415 29.22 -4.62 -2.57
N ALA A 416 27.94 -4.32 -2.35
CA ALA A 416 27.16 -4.85 -1.24
C ALA A 416 25.75 -5.23 -1.71
N ARG A 417 25.25 -6.40 -1.27
CA ARG A 417 23.96 -6.96 -1.70
C ARG A 417 22.92 -6.98 -0.57
N CYS A 418 21.73 -6.48 -0.87
CA CYS A 418 20.58 -6.59 0.01
C CYS A 418 20.16 -8.07 0.13
N PRO A 419 20.15 -8.66 1.33
CA PRO A 419 19.75 -10.06 1.52
C PRO A 419 18.24 -10.29 1.37
N GLY A 420 17.44 -9.22 1.30
CA GLY A 420 15.98 -9.31 1.14
C GLY A 420 15.56 -9.49 -0.32
N CYS A 421 15.97 -8.56 -1.20
CA CYS A 421 15.50 -8.51 -2.59
C CYS A 421 16.61 -8.71 -3.64
N GLY A 422 17.86 -8.91 -3.20
CA GLY A 422 19.01 -9.13 -4.09
C GLY A 422 19.55 -7.86 -4.78
N TYR A 423 18.99 -6.67 -4.50
CA TYR A 423 19.56 -5.41 -4.98
C TYR A 423 21.04 -5.31 -4.61
N THR A 424 21.89 -4.96 -5.57
CA THR A 424 23.34 -4.83 -5.36
C THR A 424 23.75 -3.37 -5.60
N TYR A 425 24.39 -2.77 -4.61
CA TYR A 425 25.06 -1.49 -4.75
C TYR A 425 26.50 -1.74 -5.18
N GLU A 426 26.89 -1.24 -6.35
CA GLU A 426 28.26 -1.34 -6.86
C GLU A 426 28.93 0.02 -6.77
N VAL A 427 30.07 0.14 -6.08
CA VAL A 427 30.78 1.42 -5.86
C VAL A 427 31.13 2.08 -7.19
N ALA A 428 31.59 1.29 -8.17
CA ALA A 428 31.96 1.79 -9.50
C ALA A 428 30.78 2.46 -10.24
N VAL A 429 29.55 2.00 -10.00
CA VAL A 429 28.33 2.52 -10.64
C VAL A 429 27.65 3.61 -9.80
N GLY A 430 27.69 3.48 -8.47
CA GLY A 430 26.93 4.32 -7.56
C GLY A 430 25.42 4.10 -7.67
N ASN A 431 24.64 5.11 -7.26
CA ASN A 431 23.19 5.12 -7.45
C ASN A 431 22.68 6.57 -7.51
N GLU A 432 22.67 7.13 -8.72
CA GLU A 432 22.26 8.53 -8.93
C GLU A 432 20.80 8.80 -8.53
N LEU A 433 19.92 7.79 -8.62
CA LEU A 433 18.52 7.89 -8.21
C LEU A 433 18.33 7.99 -6.70
N GLU A 434 19.34 7.60 -5.91
CA GLU A 434 19.40 7.79 -4.46
C GLU A 434 20.29 8.97 -4.04
N GLY A 435 20.97 9.57 -5.03
CA GLY A 435 21.86 10.70 -4.85
C GLY A 435 23.30 10.35 -4.55
N PHE A 436 23.74 9.14 -4.92
CA PHE A 436 25.13 8.69 -4.81
C PHE A 436 25.76 8.60 -6.21
N ALA A 437 26.81 9.37 -6.47
CA ALA A 437 27.49 9.34 -7.77
C ALA A 437 28.31 8.06 -7.95
N ALA A 438 28.65 7.73 -9.20
CA ALA A 438 29.61 6.68 -9.51
C ALA A 438 30.93 6.92 -8.75
N GLY A 439 31.46 5.88 -8.12
CA GLY A 439 32.66 5.91 -7.29
C GLY A 439 32.42 6.27 -5.81
N THR A 440 31.17 6.51 -5.38
CA THR A 440 30.89 6.74 -3.94
C THR A 440 31.19 5.46 -3.15
N ALA A 441 32.11 5.52 -2.18
CA ALA A 441 32.52 4.35 -1.42
C ALA A 441 31.42 3.87 -0.46
N TRP A 442 31.41 2.57 -0.14
CA TRP A 442 30.41 1.99 0.75
C TRP A 442 30.41 2.64 2.15
N LYS A 443 31.58 2.97 2.68
CA LYS A 443 31.72 3.73 3.95
C LYS A 443 31.11 5.13 3.93
N ASP A 444 31.00 5.75 2.76
CA ASP A 444 30.38 7.08 2.61
C ASP A 444 28.85 6.99 2.53
N ILE A 445 28.29 5.78 2.40
CA ILE A 445 26.85 5.54 2.49
C ILE A 445 26.43 5.59 3.96
N PRO A 446 25.39 6.36 4.34
CA PRO A 446 24.88 6.38 5.71
C PRO A 446 24.35 5.03 6.17
N ASP A 447 24.53 4.71 7.45
CA ASP A 447 24.02 3.47 8.04
C ASP A 447 22.49 3.37 8.01
N ASP A 448 21.81 4.52 8.08
CA ASP A 448 20.36 4.66 7.96
C ASP A 448 19.84 4.61 6.51
N TRP A 449 20.70 4.36 5.54
CA TRP A 449 20.28 4.23 4.15
C TRP A 449 19.56 2.91 3.94
N THR A 450 18.33 2.99 3.42
CA THR A 450 17.50 1.82 3.13
C THR A 450 17.67 1.35 1.70
N CYS A 451 17.55 0.05 1.47
CA CYS A 451 17.57 -0.54 0.13
C CYS A 451 16.53 0.16 -0.78
N PRO A 452 16.95 0.66 -1.96
CA PRO A 452 16.08 1.45 -2.83
C PRO A 452 15.02 0.62 -3.57
N ASP A 453 15.19 -0.70 -3.59
CA ASP A 453 14.25 -1.64 -4.22
C ASP A 453 13.17 -2.12 -3.24
N CYS A 454 13.52 -2.41 -1.98
CA CYS A 454 12.55 -2.97 -1.02
C CYS A 454 12.24 -2.09 0.19
N GLY A 455 13.11 -1.17 0.61
CA GLY A 455 12.89 -0.35 1.82
C GLY A 455 12.93 -1.11 3.15
N VAL A 456 12.94 -2.45 3.15
CA VAL A 456 12.90 -3.31 4.36
C VAL A 456 14.27 -3.51 5.03
N ARG A 457 15.37 -3.23 4.30
CA ARG A 457 16.75 -3.41 4.77
C ARG A 457 17.49 -2.09 4.83
N GLU A 458 18.30 -1.92 5.86
CA GLU A 458 19.23 -0.80 6.01
C GLU A 458 20.64 -1.21 5.57
N LYS A 459 21.54 -0.24 5.33
CA LYS A 459 22.93 -0.47 4.88
C LYS A 459 23.61 -1.56 5.69
N VAL A 460 23.46 -1.51 7.02
CA VAL A 460 24.12 -2.45 7.93
C VAL A 460 23.65 -3.89 7.78
N ASP A 461 22.51 -4.12 7.12
CA ASP A 461 22.00 -5.47 6.82
C ASP A 461 22.59 -6.06 5.52
N PHE A 462 23.30 -5.26 4.72
CA PHE A 462 23.78 -5.71 3.41
C PHE A 462 24.98 -6.65 3.56
N ILE A 463 25.04 -7.62 2.64
CA ILE A 463 26.11 -8.60 2.59
C ILE A 463 27.24 -8.08 1.69
N PRO A 464 28.50 -8.02 2.16
CA PRO A 464 29.65 -7.67 1.33
C PRO A 464 29.80 -8.63 0.15
N LEU A 465 30.16 -8.10 -1.02
CA LEU A 465 30.60 -8.89 -2.16
C LEU A 465 32.08 -8.58 -2.44
N THR A 466 32.89 -9.64 -2.60
CA THR A 466 34.33 -9.51 -2.91
C THR A 466 34.61 -9.19 -4.37
N GLU A 467 33.63 -9.39 -5.26
CA GLU A 467 33.72 -9.12 -6.70
C GLU A 467 32.42 -8.46 -7.19
N THR A 468 32.52 -7.63 -8.22
CA THR A 468 31.36 -7.07 -8.93
C THR A 468 30.79 -8.10 -9.90
N SER A 469 29.48 -8.03 -10.16
CA SER A 469 28.84 -8.80 -11.24
C SER A 469 29.54 -8.49 -12.56
N ALA A 470 30.12 -9.49 -13.23
CA ALA A 470 30.79 -9.33 -14.53
C ALA A 470 29.81 -9.04 -15.68
#